data_AF-A0AAN6WSC5-F1
#
_entry.id   AF-A0AAN6WSC5-F1
#
_cell.length_a   1.000
_cell.length_b   1.000
_cell.length_c   1.000
_cell.angle_alpha   90.00
_cell.angle_beta   90.00
_cell.angle_gamma   90.00
#
_symmetry.space_group_name_H-M   'P 1'
#
loop_
_entity.id
_entity.type
_entity.pdbx_description
1 polymer ?
#
loop_
_entity_poly.entity_id
_entity_poly.type
_entity_poly.pdbx_seq_one_letter_code
_entity_poly.pdbx_strand_id
1 'polypeptide(L)'
;TRVTEAFQSPKWDTKRVAEHHLAWLKSKRDVILPNTDLKEVVGTLLHRMVLDGEFSGKLCRMLDLWKSWAENGGMRKSDLAAVQEDQVTFAYATLLVAMIRDTTTAAEGTISLDLQECLRMWRVVRLG
;
A
#
# COMPACT_ATOMS: atom_id res chain seq x y z
N THR A 1 -18.20 -8.28 -16.55
CA THR A 1 -16.95 -7.61 -16.99
C THR A 1 -15.93 -7.79 -15.88
N ARG A 2 -14.62 -7.91 -16.17
CA ARG A 2 -13.59 -8.07 -15.12
C ARG A 2 -13.68 -7.03 -14.00
N VAL A 3 -14.12 -5.82 -14.35
CA VAL A 3 -14.39 -4.72 -13.40
C VAL A 3 -15.52 -5.05 -12.42
N THR A 4 -16.58 -5.74 -12.84
CA THR A 4 -17.70 -6.12 -11.96
C THR A 4 -17.33 -7.26 -11.01
N GLU A 5 -16.48 -8.19 -11.47
CA GLU A 5 -15.92 -9.27 -10.64
C GLU A 5 -14.93 -8.70 -9.63
N ALA A 6 -14.09 -7.76 -10.07
CA ALA A 6 -13.26 -6.90 -9.25
C ALA A 6 -14.05 -5.74 -8.60
N PHE A 7 -15.33 -5.91 -8.29
CA PHE A 7 -16.01 -5.17 -7.20
C PHE A 7 -16.67 -6.11 -6.19
N GLN A 8 -16.70 -7.42 -6.50
CA GLN A 8 -17.33 -8.46 -5.72
C GLN A 8 -16.31 -9.42 -5.11
N SER A 9 -15.01 -9.17 -5.28
CA SER A 9 -13.99 -10.08 -4.79
C SER A 9 -13.89 -10.06 -3.26
N PRO A 10 -13.38 -11.14 -2.66
CA PRO A 10 -13.22 -11.23 -1.22
C PRO A 10 -12.29 -10.13 -0.69
N LYS A 11 -12.59 -9.60 0.50
CA LYS A 11 -11.71 -8.64 1.19
C LYS A 11 -10.33 -9.25 1.39
N TRP A 12 -9.29 -8.59 0.88
CA TRP A 12 -7.91 -8.97 1.18
C TRP A 12 -7.38 -8.13 2.35
N ASP A 13 -6.61 -8.77 3.23
CA ASP A 13 -5.87 -8.04 4.25
C ASP A 13 -4.69 -7.30 3.62
N THR A 14 -4.23 -6.23 4.26
CA THR A 14 -3.17 -5.37 3.74
C THR A 14 -1.88 -6.14 3.46
N LYS A 15 -1.62 -7.21 4.23
CA LYS A 15 -0.47 -8.10 4.04
C LYS A 15 -0.51 -8.82 2.69
N ARG A 16 -1.61 -9.51 2.39
CA ARG A 16 -1.76 -10.27 1.15
C ARG A 16 -1.68 -9.37 -0.08
N VAL A 17 -2.24 -8.16 0.03
CA VAL A 17 -2.13 -7.14 -1.03
C VAL A 17 -0.67 -6.75 -1.27
N ALA A 18 0.08 -6.46 -0.19
CA ALA A 18 1.48 -6.10 -0.29
C ALA A 18 2.36 -7.22 -0.84
N GLU A 19 2.14 -8.48 -0.44
CA GLU A 19 2.86 -9.64 -0.97
C GLU A 19 2.70 -9.78 -2.49
N HIS A 20 1.46 -9.61 -2.99
CA HIS A 20 1.19 -9.66 -4.43
C HIS A 20 1.85 -8.50 -5.18
N HIS A 21 1.81 -7.29 -4.61
CA HIS A 21 2.45 -6.13 -5.22
C HIS A 21 3.97 -6.19 -5.18
N LEU A 22 4.56 -6.78 -4.13
CA LEU A 22 6.00 -7.03 -4.07
C LEU A 22 6.44 -8.02 -5.15
N ALA A 23 5.70 -9.12 -5.32
CA ALA A 23 5.98 -10.09 -6.37
C ALA A 23 5.84 -9.46 -7.77
N TRP A 24 4.81 -8.64 -7.97
CA TRP A 24 4.61 -7.89 -9.21
C TRP A 24 5.73 -6.88 -9.46
N LEU A 25 6.18 -6.12 -8.46
CA LEU A 25 7.30 -5.18 -8.59
C LEU A 25 8.60 -5.90 -8.93
N LYS A 26 8.87 -7.06 -8.32
CA LYS A 26 10.03 -7.90 -8.64
C LYS A 26 10.01 -8.44 -10.08
N SER A 27 8.82 -8.69 -10.63
CA SER A 27 8.68 -9.07 -12.05
C SER A 27 9.06 -7.93 -13.00
N LYS A 28 8.95 -6.68 -12.55
CA LYS A 28 9.36 -5.49 -13.29
C LYS A 28 10.80 -5.13 -12.92
N ARG A 29 11.75 -5.77 -13.61
CA ARG A 29 13.20 -5.63 -13.37
C ARG A 29 13.72 -4.18 -13.40
N ASP A 30 12.98 -3.27 -14.02
CA ASP A 30 13.33 -1.84 -14.08
C ASP A 30 13.00 -1.07 -12.80
N VAL A 31 12.25 -1.67 -11.87
CA VAL A 31 11.72 -0.99 -10.67
C VAL A 31 12.38 -1.48 -9.38
N ILE A 32 12.53 -2.80 -9.20
CA ILE A 32 13.15 -3.42 -8.01
C ILE A 32 13.93 -4.67 -8.41
N LEU A 33 15.04 -4.94 -7.73
CA LEU A 33 15.79 -6.18 -7.91
C LEU A 33 15.00 -7.39 -7.37
N PRO A 34 15.06 -8.58 -8.03
CA PRO A 34 14.26 -9.74 -7.63
C PRO A 34 14.50 -10.24 -6.19
N ASN A 35 15.73 -10.10 -5.70
CA ASN A 35 16.16 -10.61 -4.40
C ASN A 35 15.96 -9.61 -3.25
N THR A 36 15.41 -8.43 -3.52
CA THR A 36 15.21 -7.41 -2.48
C THR A 36 14.10 -7.83 -1.52
N ASP A 37 14.35 -7.69 -0.22
CA ASP A 37 13.34 -7.94 0.81
C ASP A 37 12.39 -6.74 1.01
N LEU A 38 11.30 -6.92 1.77
CA LEU A 38 10.34 -5.84 2.02
C LEU A 38 10.98 -4.64 2.74
N LYS A 39 11.92 -4.89 3.66
CA LYS A 39 12.57 -3.85 4.48
C LYS A 39 13.51 -2.99 3.64
N GLU A 40 14.28 -3.59 2.75
CA GLU A 40 15.16 -2.91 1.81
C GLU A 40 14.37 -2.04 0.82
N VAL A 41 13.25 -2.57 0.29
CA VAL A 41 12.37 -1.78 -0.60
C VAL A 41 11.80 -0.58 0.12
N VAL A 42 11.22 -0.80 1.31
CA VAL A 42 10.60 0.29 2.08
C VAL A 42 11.64 1.27 2.60
N GLY A 43 12.83 0.81 3.00
CA GLY A 43 13.94 1.69 3.38
C GLY A 43 14.38 2.60 2.24
N THR A 44 14.52 2.07 1.03
CA THR A 44 14.82 2.85 -0.18
C THR A 44 13.72 3.85 -0.48
N LEU A 45 12.46 3.45 -0.32
CA LEU A 45 11.30 4.31 -0.53
C LEU A 45 11.26 5.47 0.47
N LEU A 46 11.47 5.19 1.76
CA LEU A 46 11.51 6.21 2.82
C LEU A 46 12.66 7.19 2.59
N HIS A 47 13.84 6.68 2.21
CA HIS A 47 14.97 7.52 1.83
C HIS A 47 14.63 8.43 0.65
N ARG A 48 13.95 7.90 -0.38
CA ARG A 48 13.49 8.71 -1.51
C ARG A 48 12.47 9.76 -1.11
N MET A 49 11.53 9.46 -0.21
CA MET A 49 10.54 10.45 0.27
C MET A 49 11.19 11.66 0.94
N VAL A 50 12.36 11.48 1.58
CA VAL A 50 13.12 12.58 2.21
C VAL A 50 13.81 13.46 1.15
N LEU A 51 14.27 12.85 0.06
CA LEU A 51 15.04 13.54 -0.98
C LEU A 51 14.18 14.15 -2.10
N ASP A 52 12.99 13.60 -2.33
CA ASP A 52 12.11 13.92 -3.46
C ASP A 52 10.70 14.25 -2.94
N GLY A 53 10.44 15.54 -2.76
CA GLY A 53 9.16 16.05 -2.26
C GLY A 53 7.99 15.81 -3.23
N GLU A 54 8.26 15.75 -4.54
CA GLU A 54 7.22 15.44 -5.54
C GLU A 54 6.78 13.99 -5.41
N PHE A 55 7.74 13.06 -5.33
CA PHE A 55 7.48 11.65 -5.07
C PHE A 55 6.76 11.44 -3.74
N SER A 56 7.22 12.11 -2.68
CA SER A 56 6.59 12.05 -1.36
C SER A 56 5.12 12.50 -1.43
N GLY A 57 4.85 13.66 -2.03
CA GLY A 57 3.47 14.14 -2.21
C GLY A 57 2.61 13.20 -3.06
N LYS A 58 3.19 12.58 -4.09
CA LYS A 58 2.51 11.60 -4.94
C LYS A 58 2.12 10.35 -4.17
N LEU A 59 3.03 9.82 -3.35
CA LEU A 59 2.78 8.65 -2.52
C LEU A 59 1.75 8.93 -1.43
N CYS A 60 1.83 10.09 -0.77
CA CYS A 60 0.84 10.51 0.23
C CYS A 60 -0.56 10.61 -0.37
N ARG A 61 -0.71 11.21 -1.56
CA ARG A 61 -2.02 11.25 -2.25
C ARG A 61 -2.58 9.86 -2.56
N MET A 62 -1.72 8.90 -2.91
CA MET A 62 -2.14 7.51 -3.13
C MET A 62 -2.58 6.83 -1.82
N LEU A 63 -1.89 7.10 -0.71
CA LEU A 63 -2.27 6.63 0.62
C LEU A 63 -3.59 7.25 1.10
N ASP A 64 -3.82 8.54 0.83
CA ASP A 64 -5.06 9.24 1.12
C ASP A 64 -6.22 8.69 0.29
N LEU A 65 -5.99 8.44 -1.01
CA LEU A 65 -6.96 7.80 -1.88
C LEU A 65 -7.35 6.43 -1.32
N TRP A 66 -6.37 5.59 -0.98
CA TRP A 66 -6.63 4.27 -0.39
C TRP A 66 -7.37 4.36 0.93
N LYS A 67 -6.99 5.28 1.82
CA LYS A 67 -7.68 5.55 3.09
C LYS A 67 -9.16 5.91 2.85
N SER A 68 -9.44 6.75 1.87
CA SER A 68 -10.81 7.18 1.56
C SER A 68 -11.73 6.02 1.17
N TRP A 69 -11.20 4.90 0.65
CA TRP A 69 -12.03 3.72 0.33
C TRP A 69 -12.59 3.07 1.59
N ALA A 70 -11.81 3.06 2.68
CA ALA A 70 -12.26 2.53 3.96
C ALA A 70 -13.40 3.39 4.54
N GLU A 71 -13.30 4.72 4.40
CA GLU A 71 -14.31 5.68 4.83
C GLU A 71 -15.58 5.63 3.98
N ASN A 72 -15.43 5.41 2.67
CA ASN A 72 -16.53 5.35 1.70
C ASN A 72 -17.22 3.96 1.62
N GLY A 73 -16.81 2.99 2.45
CA GLY A 73 -17.36 1.63 2.43
C GLY A 73 -16.89 0.76 1.28
N GLY A 74 -15.92 1.21 0.49
CA GLY A 74 -15.25 0.48 -0.59
C GLY A 74 -14.66 1.40 -1.67
N MET A 75 -13.93 0.78 -2.61
CA MET A 75 -13.37 1.43 -3.79
C MET A 75 -14.47 1.78 -4.80
N ARG A 76 -14.40 2.96 -5.43
CA ARG A 76 -15.26 3.37 -6.55
C ARG A 76 -14.58 3.10 -7.89
N LYS A 77 -15.34 3.20 -9.00
CA LYS A 77 -14.78 3.07 -10.36
C LYS A 77 -13.71 4.13 -10.67
N SER A 78 -13.91 5.36 -10.20
CA SER A 78 -12.92 6.45 -10.31
C SER A 78 -11.61 6.09 -9.62
N ASP A 79 -11.71 5.46 -8.45
CA ASP A 79 -10.56 5.11 -7.63
C ASP A 79 -9.75 3.98 -8.29
N LEU A 80 -10.44 3.00 -8.86
CA LEU A 80 -9.80 1.95 -9.65
C LEU A 80 -9.05 2.51 -10.86
N ALA A 81 -9.65 3.49 -11.57
CA ALA A 81 -8.99 4.15 -12.70
C ALA A 81 -7.72 4.88 -12.25
N ALA A 82 -7.78 5.64 -11.15
CA ALA A 82 -6.62 6.33 -10.59
C ALA A 82 -5.49 5.37 -10.16
N VAL A 83 -5.83 4.19 -9.63
CA VAL A 83 -4.84 3.14 -9.30
C VAL A 83 -4.22 2.54 -10.57
N GLN A 84 -5.01 2.35 -11.62
CA GLN A 84 -4.53 1.80 -12.89
C GLN A 84 -3.59 2.77 -13.61
N GLU A 85 -3.84 4.08 -13.51
CA GLU A 85 -2.96 5.12 -14.06
C GLU A 85 -1.58 5.13 -13.40
N ASP A 86 -1.48 4.73 -12.13
CA ASP A 86 -0.23 4.71 -11.39
C ASP A 86 -0.07 3.51 -10.45
N GLN A 87 -0.04 2.33 -11.07
CA GLN A 87 0.06 1.06 -10.36
C GLN A 87 1.36 0.92 -9.56
N VAL A 88 2.44 1.59 -9.94
CA VAL A 88 3.73 1.53 -9.23
C VAL A 88 3.64 2.26 -7.90
N THR A 89 3.08 3.48 -7.87
CA THR A 89 2.89 4.21 -6.61
C THR A 89 1.90 3.49 -5.70
N PHE A 90 0.85 2.88 -6.25
CA PHE A 90 -0.05 2.05 -5.45
C PHE A 90 0.66 0.83 -4.86
N ALA A 91 1.48 0.13 -5.64
CA ALA A 91 2.29 -0.97 -5.14
C ALA A 91 3.18 -0.53 -3.97
N TYR A 92 3.88 0.60 -4.11
CA TYR A 92 4.67 1.19 -3.04
C TYR A 92 3.86 1.54 -1.78
N ALA A 93 2.67 2.12 -1.95
CA ALA A 93 1.77 2.40 -0.83
C ALA A 93 1.42 1.12 -0.06
N THR A 94 1.14 0.01 -0.77
CA THR A 94 0.84 -1.28 -0.13
C THR A 94 2.00 -1.83 0.68
N LEU A 95 3.23 -1.71 0.18
CA LEU A 95 4.43 -2.16 0.90
C LEU A 95 4.67 -1.34 2.17
N LEU A 96 4.46 -0.02 2.11
CA LEU A 96 4.63 0.87 3.26
C LEU A 96 3.62 0.54 4.36
N VAL A 97 2.34 0.34 4.01
CA VAL A 97 1.30 -0.04 4.97
C VAL A 97 1.58 -1.42 5.59
N ALA A 98 2.10 -2.38 4.81
CA ALA A 98 2.51 -3.68 5.33
C ALA A 98 3.69 -3.57 6.31
N MET A 99 4.69 -2.74 6.02
CA MET A 99 5.80 -2.48 6.95
C MET A 99 5.32 -1.91 8.29
N ILE A 100 4.40 -0.93 8.23
CA ILE A 100 3.80 -0.34 9.44
C ILE A 100 3.12 -1.44 10.25
N ARG A 101 2.32 -2.29 9.60
CA ARG A 101 1.63 -3.42 10.25
C ARG A 101 2.60 -4.40 10.91
N ASP A 102 3.62 -4.83 10.18
CA ASP A 102 4.59 -5.81 10.68
C ASP A 102 5.40 -5.24 11.85
N THR A 103 5.73 -3.95 11.80
CA THR A 103 6.41 -3.24 12.90
C THR A 103 5.54 -3.14 14.15
N THR A 104 4.23 -2.89 14.00
CA THR A 104 3.30 -2.89 15.13
C THR A 104 3.12 -4.27 15.75
N THR A 105 3.21 -5.36 14.97
CA THR A 105 3.11 -6.73 15.50
C THR A 105 4.40 -7.25 16.14
N ALA A 106 5.56 -6.82 15.65
CA ALA A 106 6.85 -7.33 16.09
C ALA A 106 7.38 -6.69 17.38
N ALA A 107 6.83 -5.55 17.75
CA ALA A 107 7.26 -4.84 18.95
C ALA A 107 6.33 -5.11 20.13
N GLU A 108 6.73 -6.07 20.96
CA GLU A 108 6.16 -6.26 22.29
C GLU A 108 6.69 -5.15 23.22
N GLY A 109 5.94 -4.06 23.33
CA GLY A 109 6.27 -2.90 24.15
C GLY A 109 5.44 -1.68 23.74
N THR A 110 5.64 -0.55 24.43
CA THR A 110 4.97 0.75 24.21
C THR A 110 5.33 1.36 22.84
N ILE A 111 5.12 0.65 21.74
CA ILE A 111 5.12 1.26 20.41
C ILE A 111 3.87 2.10 20.29
N SER A 112 4.14 3.38 19.95
CA SER A 112 3.26 4.52 20.09
C SER A 112 1.84 4.25 19.61
N LEU A 113 0.86 4.67 20.41
CA LEU A 113 -0.56 4.80 20.04
C LEU A 113 -0.75 5.32 18.60
N ASP A 114 0.16 6.17 18.12
CA ASP A 114 0.17 6.72 16.76
C ASP A 114 0.25 5.66 15.66
N LEU A 115 1.08 4.62 15.81
CA LEU A 115 1.20 3.56 14.79
C LEU A 115 0.00 2.62 14.79
N GLN A 116 -0.61 2.41 15.96
CA GLN A 116 -1.87 1.68 16.07
C GLN A 116 -3.03 2.46 15.43
N GLU A 117 -3.08 3.79 15.62
CA GLU A 117 -4.10 4.64 14.99
C GLU A 117 -3.92 4.71 13.46
N CYS A 118 -2.68 4.78 12.98
CA CYS A 118 -2.33 4.63 11.57
C CYS A 118 -2.96 3.36 10.97
N LEU A 119 -2.76 2.19 11.58
CA LEU A 119 -3.37 0.95 11.09
C LEU A 119 -4.90 0.94 11.13
N ARG A 120 -5.49 1.65 12.08
CA ARG A 120 -6.95 1.81 12.18
C ARG A 120 -7.53 2.49 10.95
N MET A 121 -6.77 3.41 10.33
CA MET A 121 -7.16 4.10 9.09
C MET A 121 -7.17 3.19 7.86
N TRP A 122 -6.40 2.09 7.84
CA TRP A 122 -6.23 1.21 6.67
C TRP A 122 -6.79 -0.22 6.88
N ARG A 123 -7.65 -0.40 7.89
CA ARG A 123 -7.99 -1.71 8.48
C ARG A 123 -8.60 -2.77 7.56
N VAL A 124 -9.25 -2.38 6.47
CA VAL A 124 -9.94 -3.31 5.55
C VAL A 124 -10.01 -2.70 4.16
N VAL A 125 -9.32 -3.31 3.19
CA VAL A 125 -9.45 -2.91 1.78
C VAL A 125 -10.55 -3.75 1.15
N ARG A 126 -11.60 -3.09 0.67
CA ARG A 126 -12.35 -3.65 -0.47
C ARG A 126 -11.54 -3.32 -1.70
N LEU A 127 -10.51 -4.11 -1.95
CA LEU A 127 -10.09 -4.30 -3.33
C LEU A 127 -11.31 -4.96 -3.93
N GLY A 128 -12.03 -4.18 -4.73
CA GLY A 128 -13.08 -4.78 -5.49
C GLY A 128 -12.57 -6.04 -6.17
#